data_AF-U6DB17-F1
#
_entry.id   AF-U6DB17-F1
#
_cell.length_a   1.000
_cell.length_b   1.000
_cell.length_c   1.000
_cell.angle_alpha   90.00
_cell.angle_beta   90.00
_cell.angle_gamma   90.00
#
_symmetry.space_group_name_H-M   'P 1'
#
loop_
_entity.id
_entity.type
_entity.pdbx_description
1 polymer ?
#
loop_
_entity_poly.entity_id
_entity_poly.type
_entity_poly.pdbx_seq_one_letter_code
_entity_poly.pdbx_strand_id
1 'polypeptide(L)'
;REFARWKVNNLALERKDFFSLPLPLAPEFIRNIRLLGRRPNLQQVTENLIKKYGTHFLLSATLGGEESLTIFVDKRKLSRKAETAGSAPVVGGSGNSSAVSLETLHQLAASYFIDRESTLRRLHHIQIATGAIKVTETRTGPLGCSNYDNLDSVSSVLVQSPENKVQLLGLQVLLPEYLRERFVAAALSYITCSSEGELVCRGNDCWCKCSPTFPECNCPDADIQAMEDSLLQIQDSWVTHNRQFEESEEFQTLLKRLPDDRFLNSTAISQFWAMDTSLQHRYQQLGASLKLLFKKTHRIVRRLFNLCKRCPRQPRFRLPKERSLSYWWNRVQSLLYCAESTLPGTFLEQSHSCPC
;
A
#
# COMPACT_ATOMS: atom_id res chain seq x y z
N ARG A 1 3.17 -27.99 13.52
CA ARG A 1 4.46 -27.50 14.07
C ARG A 1 4.16 -26.16 14.73
N GLU A 2 4.06 -26.12 16.05
CA GLU A 2 3.85 -24.86 16.78
C GLU A 2 5.21 -24.33 17.23
N PHE A 3 5.59 -23.18 16.69
CA PHE A 3 6.81 -22.46 17.05
C PHE A 3 6.42 -21.29 17.93
N ALA A 4 6.90 -21.25 19.17
CA ALA A 4 6.80 -20.04 19.98
C ALA A 4 7.76 -18.99 19.39
N ARG A 5 7.22 -17.86 18.94
CA ARG A 5 7.99 -16.73 18.39
C ARG A 5 8.05 -15.62 19.45
N TRP A 6 9.26 -15.16 19.75
CA TRP A 6 9.51 -14.04 20.65
C TRP A 6 10.20 -12.93 19.85
N LYS A 7 9.62 -11.72 19.83
CA LYS A 7 10.18 -10.54 19.17
C LYS A 7 10.18 -9.40 20.19
N VAL A 8 11.31 -8.74 20.35
CA VAL A 8 11.54 -7.64 21.30
C VAL A 8 12.26 -6.54 20.54
N ASN A 9 11.87 -5.27 20.70
CA ASN A 9 12.37 -4.15 19.89
C ASN A 9 13.03 -3.09 20.80
N ASN A 10 14.14 -2.48 20.36
CA ASN A 10 14.81 -1.37 21.05
C ASN A 10 14.86 -0.12 20.15
N LEU A 11 14.59 1.08 20.70
CA LEU A 11 14.52 2.34 19.94
C LEU A 11 15.51 3.36 20.54
N ALA A 12 16.47 3.81 19.75
CA ALA A 12 17.37 4.90 20.14
C ALA A 12 16.83 6.27 19.73
N LEU A 13 16.94 7.24 20.64
CA LEU A 13 16.43 8.60 20.48
C LEU A 13 17.58 9.58 20.77
N GLU A 14 18.19 10.15 19.73
CA GLU A 14 19.15 11.25 19.90
C GLU A 14 18.43 12.60 19.78
N ARG A 15 18.53 13.40 20.84
CA ARG A 15 18.05 14.78 20.88
C ARG A 15 19.23 15.68 21.22
N LYS A 16 19.65 16.53 20.28
CA LYS A 16 20.61 17.61 20.54
C LYS A 16 19.90 18.95 20.40
N ASP A 17 20.18 19.89 21.29
CA ASP A 17 19.63 21.24 21.21
C ASP A 17 20.38 22.03 20.14
N PHE A 18 19.76 22.16 18.96
CA PHE A 18 20.39 22.71 17.74
C PHE A 18 20.53 24.23 17.68
N PHE A 19 19.88 24.98 18.57
CA PHE A 19 19.74 26.43 18.46
C PHE A 19 20.70 27.25 19.34
N SER A 20 21.55 26.60 20.15
CA SER A 20 22.46 27.29 21.08
C SER A 20 23.90 27.45 20.57
N LEU A 21 24.28 26.75 19.49
CA LEU A 21 25.63 26.80 18.90
C LEU A 21 25.56 26.92 17.37
N PRO A 22 26.46 27.67 16.72
CA PRO A 22 26.52 27.71 15.26
C PRO A 22 26.84 26.30 14.73
N LEU A 23 25.92 25.74 13.95
CA LEU A 23 26.08 24.44 13.32
C LEU A 23 27.39 24.39 12.51
N PRO A 24 28.28 23.41 12.75
CA PRO A 24 29.46 23.23 11.93
C PRO A 24 29.03 22.71 10.55
N LEU A 25 28.81 23.63 9.62
CA LEU A 25 28.47 23.29 8.24
C LEU A 25 29.70 22.74 7.52
N ALA A 26 29.49 21.74 6.65
CA ALA A 26 30.57 21.19 5.84
C ALA A 26 31.25 22.28 4.99
N PRO A 27 32.60 22.30 4.90
CA PRO A 27 33.32 23.36 4.18
C PRO A 27 32.93 23.41 2.69
N GLU A 28 32.61 22.27 2.08
CA GLU A 28 32.08 22.22 0.72
C GLU A 28 30.72 22.90 0.56
N PHE A 29 29.82 22.72 1.54
CA PHE A 29 28.49 23.33 1.51
C PHE A 29 28.60 24.85 1.56
N ILE A 30 29.44 25.37 2.47
CA ILE A 30 29.74 26.80 2.57
C ILE A 30 30.35 27.32 1.27
N ARG A 31 31.30 26.57 0.68
CA ARG A 31 31.93 26.94 -0.60
C ARG A 31 30.90 27.03 -1.72
N ASN A 32 29.99 26.07 -1.83
CA ASN A 32 28.95 26.07 -2.85
C ASN A 32 27.97 27.24 -2.70
N ILE A 33 27.59 27.60 -1.48
CA ILE A 33 26.79 28.80 -1.21
C ILE A 33 27.53 30.06 -1.69
N ARG A 34 28.84 30.16 -1.42
CA ARG A 34 29.65 31.32 -1.86
C ARG A 34 29.76 31.41 -3.38
N LEU A 35 29.89 30.27 -4.07
CA LEU A 35 30.01 30.22 -5.54
C LEU A 35 28.73 30.65 -6.27
N LEU A 36 27.55 30.52 -5.65
CA LEU A 36 26.28 31.00 -6.22
C LEU A 36 26.18 32.53 -6.33
N GLY A 37 27.01 33.27 -5.59
CA GLY A 37 26.97 34.73 -5.55
C GLY A 37 25.70 35.29 -4.89
N ARG A 38 25.40 36.57 -5.15
CA ARG A 38 24.29 37.31 -4.50
C ARG A 38 22.92 37.11 -5.16
N ARG A 39 22.87 36.80 -6.46
CA ARG A 39 21.63 36.70 -7.24
C ARG A 39 21.67 35.49 -8.20
N PRO A 40 21.70 34.26 -7.68
CA PRO A 40 21.68 33.08 -8.53
C PRO A 40 20.33 32.96 -9.24
N ASN A 41 20.34 32.34 -10.43
CA ASN A 41 19.11 31.90 -11.10
C ASN A 41 18.54 30.64 -10.38
N LEU A 42 17.29 30.29 -10.64
CA LEU A 42 16.64 29.15 -9.97
C LEU A 42 17.34 27.83 -10.31
N GLN A 43 17.77 27.66 -11.57
CA GLN A 43 18.45 26.45 -12.03
C GLN A 43 19.78 26.20 -11.31
N GLN A 44 20.58 27.24 -11.08
CA GLN A 44 21.83 27.20 -10.34
C GLN A 44 21.62 26.76 -8.91
N VAL A 45 20.54 27.25 -8.26
CA VAL A 45 20.17 26.81 -6.91
C VAL A 45 19.75 25.34 -6.92
N THR A 46 18.96 24.93 -7.91
CA THR A 46 18.52 23.52 -8.04
C THR A 46 19.69 22.58 -8.26
N GLU A 47 20.61 22.91 -9.17
CA GLU A 47 21.74 22.05 -9.53
C GLU A 47 22.83 21.99 -8.45
N ASN A 48 23.19 23.15 -7.86
CA ASN A 48 24.33 23.23 -6.94
C ASN A 48 23.94 22.99 -5.47
N LEU A 49 22.67 23.23 -5.09
CA LEU A 49 22.20 23.01 -3.73
C LEU A 49 21.18 21.88 -3.64
N ILE A 50 20.03 22.00 -4.31
CA ILE A 50 18.89 21.09 -4.06
C ILE A 50 19.20 19.65 -4.50
N LYS A 51 19.77 19.44 -5.69
CA LYS A 51 20.13 18.10 -6.17
C LYS A 51 21.25 17.47 -5.33
N LYS A 52 22.19 18.27 -4.80
CA LYS A 52 23.36 17.77 -4.04
C LYS A 52 23.06 17.54 -2.56
N TYR A 53 22.25 18.40 -1.93
CA TYR A 53 22.03 18.42 -0.48
C TYR A 53 20.57 18.23 -0.06
N GLY A 54 19.64 18.17 -1.02
CA GLY A 54 18.21 18.06 -0.75
C GLY A 54 17.56 19.41 -0.40
N THR A 55 16.28 19.35 -0.02
CA THR A 55 15.48 20.51 0.38
C THR A 55 15.39 20.69 1.89
N HIS A 56 15.66 19.62 2.64
CA HIS A 56 15.57 19.56 4.09
C HIS A 56 16.81 18.89 4.66
N PHE A 57 17.14 19.20 5.90
CA PHE A 57 18.10 18.47 6.69
C PHE A 57 17.43 17.82 7.91
N LEU A 58 18.08 16.80 8.43
CA LEU A 58 17.59 16.05 9.58
C LEU A 58 17.80 16.86 10.86
N LEU A 59 16.71 17.18 11.56
CA LEU A 59 16.77 17.80 12.89
C LEU A 59 16.83 16.73 13.98
N SER A 60 15.96 15.73 13.92
CA SER A 60 16.05 14.56 14.79
C SER A 60 15.43 13.35 14.09
N ALA A 61 15.99 12.18 14.28
CA ALA A 61 15.33 10.93 13.88
C ALA A 61 15.30 9.97 15.06
N THR A 62 14.18 9.30 15.21
CA THR A 62 14.17 7.96 15.81
C THR A 62 14.50 7.01 14.67
N LEU A 63 15.76 6.58 14.60
CA LEU A 63 16.18 5.56 13.66
C LEU A 63 15.87 4.21 14.30
N GLY A 64 14.85 3.54 13.77
CA GLY A 64 14.48 2.20 14.19
C GLY A 64 15.60 1.21 13.86
N GLY A 65 15.90 0.37 14.85
CA GLY A 65 16.61 -0.87 14.64
C GLY A 65 15.79 -2.02 15.22
N GLU A 66 15.58 -3.08 14.46
CA GLU A 66 14.99 -4.31 14.95
C GLU A 66 16.12 -5.28 15.31
N GLU A 67 16.32 -5.52 16.60
CA GLU A 67 17.11 -6.64 17.08
C GLU A 67 16.14 -7.72 17.57
N SER A 68 16.00 -8.81 16.82
CA SER A 68 15.10 -9.91 17.20
C SER A 68 15.85 -11.23 17.32
N LEU A 69 15.63 -11.92 18.45
CA LEU A 69 16.09 -13.27 18.72
C LEU A 69 14.94 -14.24 18.48
N THR A 70 15.02 -15.05 17.42
CA THR A 70 14.05 -16.12 17.16
C THR A 70 14.67 -17.48 17.50
N ILE A 71 13.99 -18.24 18.37
CA ILE A 71 14.39 -19.61 18.76
C ILE A 71 13.33 -20.58 18.25
N PHE A 72 13.68 -21.42 17.29
CA PHE A 72 12.84 -22.52 16.85
C PHE A 72 13.14 -23.76 17.68
N VAL A 73 12.13 -24.34 18.34
CA VAL A 73 12.30 -25.51 19.21
C VAL A 73 11.56 -26.71 18.64
N ASP A 74 12.26 -27.85 18.52
CA ASP A 74 11.67 -29.15 18.25
C ASP A 74 11.38 -29.89 19.57
N LYS A 75 10.15 -29.73 20.06
CA LYS A 75 9.68 -30.32 21.35
C LYS A 75 9.92 -31.83 21.45
N ARG A 76 9.97 -32.57 20.34
CA ARG A 76 10.16 -34.03 20.32
C ARG A 76 11.61 -34.43 20.58
N LYS A 77 12.55 -33.64 20.07
CA LYS A 77 13.99 -33.85 20.31
C LYS A 77 14.41 -33.37 21.70
N LEU A 78 13.73 -32.35 22.22
CA LEU A 78 13.96 -31.84 23.57
C LEU A 78 13.50 -32.85 24.65
N SER A 79 12.34 -33.48 24.47
CA SER A 79 11.77 -34.48 25.40
C SER A 79 12.49 -35.83 25.38
N ARG A 80 12.92 -36.31 24.20
CA ARG A 80 13.62 -37.61 24.09
C ARG A 80 14.89 -37.72 24.94
N LYS A 81 15.60 -36.62 25.18
CA LYS A 81 16.83 -36.59 26.00
C LYS A 81 16.53 -36.48 27.52
N ALA A 82 15.34 -36.01 27.89
CA ALA A 82 14.88 -36.02 29.28
C ALA A 82 14.48 -37.44 29.73
N GLU A 83 13.90 -38.24 28.83
CA GLU A 83 13.51 -39.64 29.12
C GLU A 83 14.71 -40.61 29.13
N THR A 84 15.78 -40.35 28.36
CA THR A 84 16.98 -41.20 28.35
C THR A 84 17.86 -41.05 29.60
N ALA A 85 17.59 -40.07 30.47
CA ALA A 85 18.23 -39.96 31.78
C ALA A 85 17.56 -40.84 32.86
N GLY A 86 16.47 -41.54 32.53
CA GLY A 86 15.64 -42.29 33.47
C GLY A 86 15.89 -43.80 33.56
N SER A 87 16.89 -44.37 32.87
CA SER A 87 17.13 -45.82 32.91
C SER A 87 18.60 -46.21 32.87
N ALA A 88 19.05 -46.82 33.97
CA ALA A 88 20.30 -47.52 34.28
C ALA A 88 21.35 -46.73 35.12
N PRO A 89 21.77 -47.25 36.30
CA PRO A 89 22.88 -46.69 37.05
C PRO A 89 24.19 -47.24 36.48
N VAL A 90 24.99 -46.40 35.83
CA VAL A 90 26.39 -46.72 35.53
C VAL A 90 27.27 -45.63 36.12
N VAL A 91 28.25 -46.10 36.87
CA VAL A 91 29.20 -45.39 37.72
C VAL A 91 30.07 -44.41 36.91
N GLY A 92 30.25 -43.21 37.45
CA GLY A 92 31.41 -42.35 37.17
C GLY A 92 31.20 -41.26 36.12
N GLY A 93 31.07 -40.01 36.56
CA GLY A 93 31.15 -38.83 35.68
C GLY A 93 30.29 -37.67 36.16
N SER A 94 30.82 -36.85 37.07
CA SER A 94 30.26 -35.55 37.42
C SER A 94 30.32 -34.60 36.22
N GLY A 95 29.29 -34.64 35.39
CA GLY A 95 28.99 -33.61 34.41
C GLY A 95 27.56 -33.12 34.67
N ASN A 96 27.41 -31.90 35.17
CA ASN A 96 26.12 -31.20 35.30
C ASN A 96 25.51 -30.98 33.92
N SER A 97 24.95 -32.03 33.30
CA SER A 97 24.11 -31.89 32.11
C SER A 97 22.71 -31.56 32.59
N SER A 98 22.51 -30.30 33.00
CA SER A 98 21.17 -29.77 33.30
C SER A 98 20.28 -30.04 32.09
N ALA A 99 19.29 -30.92 32.25
CA ALA A 99 18.32 -31.21 31.20
C ALA A 99 17.72 -29.88 30.73
N VAL A 100 17.89 -29.56 29.46
CA VAL A 100 17.45 -28.26 28.91
C VAL A 100 15.94 -28.28 28.82
N SER A 101 15.27 -27.59 29.74
CA SER A 101 13.81 -27.45 29.74
C SER A 101 13.37 -26.25 28.89
N LEU A 102 12.09 -26.24 28.51
CA LEU A 102 11.48 -25.11 27.80
C LEU A 102 11.55 -23.82 28.64
N GLU A 103 11.47 -23.94 29.97
CA GLU A 103 11.58 -22.81 30.90
C GLU A 103 12.98 -22.21 30.91
N THR A 104 14.04 -23.03 30.82
CA THR A 104 15.41 -22.55 30.68
C THR A 104 15.60 -21.75 29.39
N LEU A 105 14.98 -22.19 28.29
CA LEU A 105 15.01 -21.44 27.02
C LEU A 105 14.26 -20.11 27.11
N HIS A 106 13.14 -20.05 27.83
CA HIS A 106 12.42 -18.80 28.09
C HIS A 106 13.22 -17.83 28.96
N GLN A 107 13.89 -18.32 30.00
CA GLN A 107 14.76 -17.49 30.84
C GLN A 107 15.94 -16.93 30.04
N LEU A 108 16.56 -17.73 29.17
CA LEU A 108 17.62 -17.27 28.28
C LEU A 108 17.10 -16.26 27.24
N ALA A 109 15.92 -16.48 26.68
CA ALA A 109 15.31 -15.51 25.76
C ALA A 109 15.03 -14.17 26.47
N ALA A 110 14.61 -14.21 27.74
CA ALA A 110 14.39 -13.01 28.56
C ALA A 110 15.70 -12.29 28.94
N SER A 111 16.80 -13.02 29.14
CA SER A 111 18.10 -12.45 29.49
C SER A 111 18.87 -11.87 28.31
N TYR A 112 18.44 -12.14 27.08
CA TYR A 112 19.17 -11.76 25.86
C TYR A 112 19.48 -10.26 25.75
N PHE A 113 18.56 -9.37 26.18
CA PHE A 113 18.81 -7.91 26.15
C PHE A 113 19.61 -7.39 27.33
N ILE A 114 19.80 -8.20 28.38
CA ILE A 114 20.55 -7.84 29.58
C ILE A 114 22.02 -8.27 29.41
N ASP A 115 22.25 -9.48 28.92
CA ASP A 115 23.58 -10.03 28.69
C ASP A 115 23.60 -10.87 27.41
N ARG A 116 23.71 -10.16 26.30
CA ARG A 116 23.59 -10.72 24.95
C ARG A 116 24.63 -11.77 24.65
N GLU A 117 25.89 -11.47 24.93
CA GLU A 117 27.02 -12.29 24.48
C GLU A 117 27.05 -13.63 25.22
N SER A 118 26.81 -13.62 26.54
CA SER A 118 26.73 -14.86 27.32
C SER A 118 25.48 -15.68 26.94
N THR A 119 24.35 -15.02 26.70
CA THR A 119 23.09 -15.65 26.32
C THR A 119 23.21 -16.35 24.97
N LEU A 120 23.76 -15.67 23.94
CA LEU A 120 23.96 -16.26 22.61
C LEU A 120 24.94 -17.43 22.64
N ARG A 121 26.07 -17.30 23.35
CA ARG A 121 27.01 -18.42 23.51
C ARG A 121 26.30 -19.63 24.11
N ARG A 122 25.48 -19.43 25.16
CA ARG A 122 24.74 -20.50 25.82
C ARG A 122 23.67 -21.12 24.92
N LEU A 123 22.94 -20.31 24.16
CA LEU A 123 21.96 -20.78 23.18
C LEU A 123 22.62 -21.56 22.03
N HIS A 124 23.78 -21.12 21.53
CA HIS A 124 24.55 -21.87 20.53
C HIS A 124 25.10 -23.19 21.08
N HIS A 125 25.59 -23.20 22.32
CA HIS A 125 25.98 -24.45 22.98
C HIS A 125 24.81 -25.43 23.06
N ILE A 126 23.61 -24.98 23.42
CA ILE A 126 22.40 -25.82 23.45
C ILE A 126 22.04 -26.29 22.04
N GLN A 127 22.09 -25.41 21.03
CA GLN A 127 21.83 -25.75 19.63
C GLN A 127 22.76 -26.87 19.13
N ILE A 128 24.07 -26.78 19.41
CA ILE A 128 25.06 -27.79 19.01
C ILE A 128 24.88 -29.08 19.82
N ALA A 129 24.70 -28.98 21.15
CA ALA A 129 24.66 -30.13 22.04
C ALA A 129 23.35 -30.95 21.97
N THR A 130 22.25 -30.33 21.54
CA THR A 130 20.94 -30.99 21.47
C THR A 130 20.43 -31.17 20.05
N GLY A 131 20.80 -30.28 19.11
CA GLY A 131 20.18 -30.22 17.78
C GLY A 131 18.65 -30.01 17.81
N ALA A 132 18.09 -29.71 19.00
CA ALA A 132 16.66 -29.59 19.24
C ALA A 132 16.18 -28.14 19.07
N ILE A 133 17.11 -27.18 19.01
CA ILE A 133 16.80 -25.78 18.79
C ILE A 133 17.57 -25.23 17.59
N LYS A 134 16.99 -24.26 16.89
CA LYS A 134 17.67 -23.42 15.90
C LYS A 134 17.49 -21.97 16.31
N VAL A 135 18.59 -21.28 16.51
CA VAL A 135 18.63 -19.89 16.96
C VAL A 135 18.97 -19.01 15.76
N THR A 136 18.19 -17.96 15.56
CA THR A 136 18.44 -16.94 14.53
C THR A 136 18.32 -15.56 15.15
N GLU A 137 19.46 -14.85 15.22
CA GLU A 137 19.53 -13.43 15.54
C GLU A 137 19.35 -12.63 14.25
N THR A 138 18.45 -11.65 14.27
CA THR A 138 18.28 -10.70 13.17
C THR A 138 18.48 -9.31 13.72
N ARG A 139 19.35 -8.54 13.06
CA ARG A 139 19.67 -7.16 13.43
C ARG A 139 19.51 -6.29 12.19
N THR A 140 18.53 -5.42 12.22
CA THR A 140 18.36 -4.34 11.24
C THR A 140 18.50 -3.05 12.04
N GLY A 141 19.23 -2.04 11.59
CA GLY A 141 19.37 -0.80 12.39
C GLY A 141 20.76 -0.20 12.45
N PRO A 142 20.89 1.07 12.89
CA PRO A 142 22.17 1.72 13.12
C PRO A 142 22.79 1.33 14.48
N LEU A 143 22.15 0.42 15.23
CA LEU A 143 22.60 -0.04 16.55
C LEU A 143 23.76 -1.05 16.49
N GLY A 144 24.23 -1.38 15.29
CA GLY A 144 25.40 -2.22 15.06
C GLY A 144 26.72 -1.44 15.08
N CYS A 145 27.10 -0.82 16.19
CA CYS A 145 28.53 -0.57 16.47
C CYS A 145 29.20 -1.87 16.98
N SER A 146 28.94 -2.99 16.33
CA SER A 146 29.73 -4.22 16.47
C SER A 146 30.68 -4.27 15.28
N ASN A 147 31.98 -4.43 15.57
CA ASN A 147 33.10 -4.42 14.62
C ASN A 147 32.74 -4.91 13.22
N TYR A 148 33.26 -4.17 12.23
CA TYR A 148 33.05 -4.22 10.77
C TYR A 148 33.25 -5.59 10.07
N ASP A 149 33.40 -6.70 10.78
CA ASP A 149 33.85 -7.98 10.23
C ASP A 149 32.72 -8.89 9.73
N ASN A 150 31.43 -8.55 9.92
CA ASN A 150 30.30 -9.37 9.46
C ASN A 150 29.22 -8.55 8.74
N LEU A 151 29.57 -7.98 7.58
CA LEU A 151 28.68 -7.20 6.72
C LEU A 151 27.49 -7.98 6.12
N ASP A 152 27.56 -9.32 6.06
CA ASP A 152 26.51 -10.14 5.43
C ASP A 152 25.18 -10.19 6.20
N SER A 153 25.14 -9.64 7.42
CA SER A 153 23.96 -9.70 8.31
C SER A 153 23.32 -8.33 8.60
N VAL A 154 23.92 -7.24 8.15
CA VAL A 154 23.44 -5.88 8.45
C VAL A 154 22.71 -5.33 7.24
N SER A 155 21.38 -5.53 7.18
CA SER A 155 20.57 -4.81 6.20
C SER A 155 20.63 -3.31 6.53
N SER A 156 21.04 -2.51 5.55
CA SER A 156 21.05 -1.05 5.67
C SER A 156 19.68 -0.53 6.13
N VAL A 157 19.70 0.45 7.03
CA VAL A 157 18.48 1.09 7.52
C VAL A 157 17.87 1.87 6.37
N LEU A 158 16.77 1.37 5.84
CA LEU A 158 15.93 2.17 4.96
C LEU A 158 15.28 3.25 5.82
N VAL A 159 15.66 4.51 5.59
CA VAL A 159 15.05 5.70 6.22
C VAL A 159 13.52 5.71 6.03
N GLN A 160 13.01 4.97 5.05
CA GLN A 160 11.60 4.80 4.71
C GLN A 160 10.82 3.77 5.55
N SER A 161 11.43 3.09 6.54
CA SER A 161 10.68 2.18 7.40
C SER A 161 9.58 2.93 8.16
N PRO A 162 8.34 2.39 8.26
CA PRO A 162 7.21 3.05 8.92
C PRO A 162 7.43 3.27 10.43
N GLU A 163 8.45 2.64 11.00
CA GLU A 163 8.86 2.75 12.40
C GLU A 163 9.78 3.96 12.66
N ASN A 164 10.33 4.57 11.61
CA ASN A 164 11.22 5.73 11.72
C ASN A 164 10.42 7.02 11.85
N LYS A 165 10.62 7.74 12.96
CA LYS A 165 10.07 9.10 13.13
C LYS A 165 11.16 10.10 12.81
N VAL A 166 11.05 10.74 11.64
CA VAL A 166 12.03 11.70 11.14
C VAL A 166 11.45 13.11 11.24
N GLN A 167 12.15 13.98 11.97
CA GLN A 167 11.86 15.41 12.02
C GLN A 167 12.83 16.14 11.08
N LEU A 168 12.26 16.73 10.04
CA LEU A 168 12.99 17.47 9.03
C LEU A 168 12.84 18.98 9.25
N LEU A 169 13.90 19.73 8.98
CA LEU A 169 13.86 21.18 8.92
C LEU A 169 14.31 21.65 7.54
N GLY A 170 13.66 22.68 7.02
CA GLY A 170 13.98 23.21 5.70
C GLY A 170 15.39 23.79 5.63
N LEU A 171 16.12 23.42 4.59
CA LEU A 171 17.52 23.82 4.41
C LEU A 171 17.68 25.34 4.27
N GLN A 172 16.62 26.05 3.87
CA GLN A 172 16.60 27.50 3.78
C GLN A 172 16.99 28.21 5.09
N VAL A 173 16.77 27.58 6.25
CA VAL A 173 17.12 28.17 7.55
C VAL A 173 18.64 28.35 7.69
N LEU A 174 19.43 27.46 7.08
CA LEU A 174 20.90 27.52 7.09
C LEU A 174 21.47 28.46 6.02
N LEU A 175 20.63 28.96 5.10
CA LEU A 175 21.06 29.84 4.03
C LEU A 175 21.03 31.32 4.46
N PRO A 176 21.93 32.14 3.89
CA PRO A 176 21.85 33.59 4.01
C PRO A 176 20.47 34.12 3.59
N GLU A 177 20.00 35.17 4.27
CA GLU A 177 18.65 35.72 4.10
C GLU A 177 18.29 36.01 2.63
N TYR A 178 19.23 36.60 1.88
CA TYR A 178 19.04 36.93 0.46
C TYR A 178 18.84 35.72 -0.47
N LEU A 179 19.19 34.50 -0.02
CA LEU A 179 18.98 33.25 -0.78
C LEU A 179 17.73 32.49 -0.38
N ARG A 180 17.13 32.78 0.77
CA ARG A 180 16.05 31.95 1.34
C ARG A 180 14.84 31.86 0.42
N GLU A 181 14.33 33.01 -0.04
CA GLU A 181 13.17 33.06 -0.93
C GLU A 181 13.43 32.35 -2.27
N ARG A 182 14.62 32.58 -2.86
CA ARG A 182 15.01 31.92 -4.12
C ARG A 182 15.16 30.42 -3.96
N PHE A 183 15.72 29.97 -2.83
CA PHE A 183 15.82 28.55 -2.51
C PHE A 183 14.44 27.92 -2.36
N VAL A 184 13.51 28.56 -1.66
CA VAL A 184 12.14 28.07 -1.52
C VAL A 184 11.46 27.98 -2.88
N ALA A 185 11.58 29.00 -3.73
CA ALA A 185 11.01 28.98 -5.08
C ALA A 185 11.60 27.85 -5.96
N ALA A 186 12.92 27.67 -5.91
CA ALA A 186 13.61 26.59 -6.62
C ALA A 186 13.22 25.20 -6.07
N ALA A 187 13.12 25.06 -4.75
CA ALA A 187 12.73 23.81 -4.09
C ALA A 187 11.29 23.43 -4.40
N LEU A 188 10.36 24.38 -4.38
CA LEU A 188 8.98 24.14 -4.79
C LEU A 188 8.91 23.71 -6.25
N SER A 189 9.58 24.42 -7.16
CA SER A 189 9.66 24.03 -8.58
C SER A 189 10.25 22.63 -8.76
N TYR A 190 11.32 22.30 -8.04
CA TYR A 190 11.94 20.98 -8.09
C TYR A 190 10.99 19.87 -7.63
N ILE A 191 10.27 20.07 -6.52
CA ILE A 191 9.36 19.07 -5.94
C ILE A 191 8.07 18.93 -6.76
N THR A 192 7.43 20.04 -7.13
CA THR A 192 6.10 20.01 -7.78
C THR A 192 6.19 19.71 -9.27
N CYS A 193 7.28 20.10 -9.92
CA CYS A 193 7.47 19.95 -11.36
C CYS A 193 8.51 18.88 -11.70
N SER A 194 8.93 18.05 -10.74
CA SER A 194 9.90 16.96 -10.93
C SER A 194 11.21 17.38 -11.61
N SER A 195 11.68 18.62 -11.40
CA SER A 195 12.84 19.22 -12.10
C SER A 195 12.65 19.49 -13.61
N GLU A 196 11.44 19.32 -14.15
CA GLU A 196 11.14 19.45 -15.58
C GLU A 196 10.53 20.81 -15.96
N GLY A 197 10.35 21.70 -14.99
CA GLY A 197 9.78 23.02 -15.20
C GLY A 197 9.88 23.94 -14.00
N GLU A 198 9.36 25.16 -14.18
CA GLU A 198 9.31 26.20 -13.14
C GLU A 198 7.88 26.33 -12.60
N LEU A 199 7.70 26.37 -11.29
CA LEU A 199 6.40 26.56 -10.68
C LEU A 199 5.94 28.02 -10.83
N VAL A 200 4.75 28.20 -11.39
CA VAL A 200 4.11 29.52 -11.55
C VAL A 200 2.75 29.48 -10.86
N CYS A 201 2.55 30.38 -9.90
CA CYS A 201 1.28 30.55 -9.21
C CYS A 201 0.62 31.87 -9.63
N ARG A 202 -0.66 31.82 -10.02
CA ARG A 202 -1.51 33.00 -10.25
C ARG A 202 -2.79 32.87 -9.43
N GLY A 203 -2.96 33.74 -8.43
CA GLY A 203 -4.05 33.62 -7.46
C GLY A 203 -3.95 32.30 -6.69
N ASN A 204 -5.01 31.48 -6.74
CA ASN A 204 -5.06 30.16 -6.09
C ASN A 204 -4.73 28.99 -7.03
N ASP A 205 -4.27 29.26 -8.26
CA ASP A 205 -3.92 28.22 -9.24
C ASP A 205 -2.40 28.22 -9.48
N CYS A 206 -1.74 27.09 -9.18
CA CYS A 206 -0.31 26.89 -9.41
C CYS A 206 -0.11 25.78 -10.43
N TRP A 207 0.81 25.97 -11.37
CA TRP A 207 1.15 24.97 -12.38
C TRP A 207 2.61 25.10 -12.81
N CYS A 208 3.14 24.07 -13.44
CA CYS A 208 4.49 24.06 -13.94
C CYS A 208 4.54 24.66 -15.34
N LYS A 209 5.40 25.66 -15.54
CA LYS A 209 5.85 26.06 -16.87
C LYS A 209 6.88 25.04 -17.33
N CYS A 210 6.41 24.06 -18.10
CA CYS A 210 7.23 22.95 -18.57
C CYS A 210 8.36 23.41 -19.49
N SER A 211 9.50 22.72 -19.38
CA SER A 211 10.57 22.79 -20.36
C SER A 211 10.07 22.31 -21.73
N PRO A 212 10.56 22.86 -22.85
CA PRO A 212 10.23 22.34 -24.19
C PRO A 212 10.63 20.87 -24.39
N THR A 213 11.59 20.35 -23.61
CA THR A 213 11.99 18.94 -23.63
C THR A 213 11.00 18.02 -22.92
N PHE A 214 10.18 18.54 -22.02
CA PHE A 214 9.24 17.79 -21.19
C PHE A 214 7.87 18.48 -21.18
N PRO A 215 7.16 18.55 -22.34
CA PRO A 215 5.89 19.25 -22.44
C PRO A 215 4.79 18.68 -21.53
N GLU A 216 4.96 17.44 -21.08
CA GLU A 216 4.02 16.70 -20.22
C GLU A 216 4.34 16.83 -18.73
N CYS A 217 5.20 17.77 -18.30
CA CYS A 217 5.61 17.89 -16.89
C CYS A 217 4.45 18.11 -15.88
N ASN A 218 3.28 18.57 -16.36
CA ASN A 218 2.05 18.71 -15.56
C ASN A 218 1.16 17.46 -15.57
N CYS A 219 1.56 16.38 -16.23
CA CYS A 219 0.80 15.14 -16.38
C CYS A 219 1.29 14.10 -15.38
N PRO A 220 0.58 13.88 -14.26
CA PRO A 220 0.88 12.76 -13.36
C PRO A 220 0.34 11.46 -13.95
N ASP A 221 1.07 10.86 -14.89
CA ASP A 221 0.59 9.68 -15.65
C ASP A 221 0.20 8.51 -14.75
N ALA A 222 1.00 8.21 -13.73
CA ALA A 222 0.71 7.12 -12.79
C ALA A 222 -0.62 7.35 -12.04
N ASP A 223 -0.89 8.59 -11.61
CA ASP A 223 -2.15 8.93 -10.94
C ASP A 223 -3.33 8.90 -11.89
N ILE A 224 -3.15 9.39 -13.13
CA ILE A 224 -4.17 9.34 -14.17
C ILE A 224 -4.52 7.89 -14.49
N GLN A 225 -3.53 7.03 -14.72
CA GLN A 225 -3.72 5.59 -14.95
C GLN A 225 -4.44 4.93 -13.77
N ALA A 226 -4.03 5.20 -12.53
CA ALA A 226 -4.72 4.65 -11.36
C ALA A 226 -6.19 5.07 -11.26
N MET A 227 -6.53 6.30 -11.67
CA MET A 227 -7.92 6.76 -11.75
C MET A 227 -8.68 6.08 -12.92
N GLU A 228 -8.06 5.91 -14.08
CA GLU A 228 -8.63 5.18 -15.23
C GLU A 228 -8.90 3.71 -14.88
N ASP A 229 -7.96 3.03 -14.23
CA ASP A 229 -8.10 1.65 -13.74
C ASP A 229 -9.21 1.54 -12.69
N SER A 230 -9.32 2.52 -11.80
CA SER A 230 -10.42 2.57 -10.83
C SER A 230 -11.79 2.70 -11.50
N LEU A 231 -11.88 3.39 -12.64
CA LEU A 231 -13.11 3.49 -13.43
C LEU A 231 -13.43 2.16 -14.13
N LEU A 232 -12.42 1.47 -14.66
CA LEU A 232 -12.57 0.12 -15.23
C LEU A 232 -13.09 -0.87 -14.17
N GLN A 233 -12.52 -0.87 -12.97
CA GLN A 233 -13.00 -1.72 -11.88
C GLN A 233 -14.45 -1.43 -11.48
N ILE A 234 -14.88 -0.16 -11.52
CA ILE A 234 -16.28 0.20 -11.27
C ILE A 234 -17.17 -0.30 -12.41
N GLN A 235 -16.71 -0.23 -13.65
CA GLN A 235 -17.43 -0.78 -14.80
C GLN A 235 -17.62 -2.29 -14.68
N ASP A 236 -16.57 -3.03 -14.30
CA ASP A 236 -16.66 -4.47 -14.07
C ASP A 236 -17.65 -4.78 -12.93
N SER A 237 -17.50 -4.06 -11.81
CA SER A 237 -18.43 -4.18 -10.68
C SER A 237 -19.87 -3.92 -11.11
N TRP A 238 -20.10 -2.91 -11.96
CA TRP A 238 -21.44 -2.59 -12.48
C TRP A 238 -22.02 -3.75 -13.30
N VAL A 239 -21.22 -4.35 -14.19
CA VAL A 239 -21.65 -5.52 -14.97
C VAL A 239 -21.95 -6.71 -14.03
N THR A 240 -21.08 -6.96 -13.06
CA THR A 240 -21.26 -8.03 -12.07
C THR A 240 -22.55 -7.87 -11.27
N HIS A 241 -22.87 -6.68 -10.76
CA HIS A 241 -24.11 -6.45 -10.01
C HIS A 241 -25.36 -6.69 -10.87
N ASN A 242 -25.35 -6.25 -12.13
CA ASN A 242 -26.45 -6.51 -13.05
C ASN A 242 -26.60 -8.01 -13.36
N ARG A 243 -25.48 -8.71 -13.55
CA ARG A 243 -25.47 -10.15 -13.79
C ARG A 243 -25.98 -10.93 -12.57
N GLN A 244 -25.54 -10.57 -11.36
CA GLN A 244 -26.01 -11.16 -10.11
C GLN A 244 -27.50 -10.90 -9.82
N PHE A 245 -28.06 -9.83 -10.36
CA PHE A 245 -29.50 -9.60 -10.31
C PHE A 245 -30.24 -10.54 -11.26
N GLU A 246 -29.75 -10.69 -12.49
CA GLU A 246 -30.34 -11.59 -13.48
C GLU A 246 -30.25 -13.08 -13.07
N GLU A 247 -29.14 -13.47 -12.44
CA GLU A 247 -28.91 -14.83 -11.90
C GLU A 247 -29.57 -15.05 -10.52
N SER A 248 -30.23 -14.04 -9.94
CA SER A 248 -30.84 -14.15 -8.61
C SER A 248 -32.05 -15.09 -8.59
N GLU A 249 -32.26 -15.79 -7.48
CA GLU A 249 -33.39 -16.70 -7.32
C GLU A 249 -34.73 -15.98 -7.50
N GLU A 250 -34.84 -14.73 -7.07
CA GLU A 250 -36.05 -13.92 -7.22
C GLU A 250 -36.36 -13.65 -8.70
N PHE A 251 -35.34 -13.32 -9.51
CA PHE A 251 -35.50 -13.10 -10.95
C PHE A 251 -35.83 -14.42 -11.67
N GLN A 252 -35.15 -15.51 -11.34
CA GLN A 252 -35.41 -16.83 -11.91
C GLN A 252 -36.79 -17.38 -11.51
N THR A 253 -37.27 -17.05 -10.31
CA THR A 253 -38.61 -17.42 -9.84
C THR A 253 -39.70 -16.67 -10.59
N LEU A 254 -39.49 -15.40 -10.93
CA LEU A 254 -40.40 -14.68 -11.83
C LEU A 254 -40.53 -15.43 -13.16
N LEU A 255 -39.40 -15.78 -13.80
CA LEU A 255 -39.40 -16.48 -15.09
C LEU A 255 -40.22 -17.78 -15.02
N LYS A 256 -40.04 -18.58 -13.97
CA LYS A 256 -40.78 -19.84 -13.77
C LYS A 256 -42.27 -19.66 -13.46
N ARG A 257 -42.69 -18.48 -13.01
CA ARG A 257 -44.10 -18.17 -12.67
C ARG A 257 -44.87 -17.60 -13.86
N LEU A 258 -44.18 -17.15 -14.90
CA LEU A 258 -44.82 -16.58 -16.07
C LEU A 258 -45.57 -17.67 -16.85
N PRO A 259 -46.76 -17.37 -17.42
CA PRO A 259 -47.48 -18.33 -18.24
C PRO A 259 -46.72 -18.67 -19.53
N ASP A 260 -46.45 -19.95 -19.76
CA ASP A 260 -45.79 -20.46 -20.99
C ASP A 260 -46.79 -20.84 -22.09
N ASP A 261 -48.09 -20.85 -21.78
CA ASP A 261 -49.19 -21.25 -22.68
C ASP A 261 -49.63 -20.14 -23.64
N ARG A 262 -49.19 -18.90 -23.42
CA ARG A 262 -49.57 -17.74 -24.23
C ARG A 262 -48.45 -16.72 -24.34
N PHE A 263 -48.56 -15.90 -25.39
CA PHE A 263 -47.67 -14.75 -25.56
C PHE A 263 -47.90 -13.69 -24.46
N LEU A 264 -46.80 -13.14 -23.95
CA LEU A 264 -46.75 -12.09 -22.93
C LEU A 264 -46.06 -10.85 -23.48
N ASN A 265 -46.82 -9.76 -23.58
CA ASN A 265 -46.26 -8.45 -23.89
C ASN A 265 -45.57 -7.83 -22.66
N SER A 266 -44.80 -6.76 -22.88
CA SER A 266 -44.01 -6.05 -21.87
C SER A 266 -44.90 -5.48 -20.76
N THR A 267 -46.15 -5.14 -21.09
CA THR A 267 -47.17 -4.69 -20.13
C THR A 267 -47.68 -5.83 -19.23
N ALA A 268 -47.89 -7.04 -19.75
CA ALA A 268 -48.24 -8.20 -18.92
C ALA A 268 -47.08 -8.55 -17.97
N ILE A 269 -45.85 -8.54 -18.48
CA ILE A 269 -44.64 -8.79 -17.66
C ILE A 269 -44.48 -7.73 -16.57
N SER A 270 -44.76 -6.46 -16.88
CA SER A 270 -44.69 -5.41 -15.86
C SER A 270 -45.72 -5.59 -14.73
N GLN A 271 -46.90 -6.16 -15.02
CA GLN A 271 -47.89 -6.50 -13.99
C GLN A 271 -47.40 -7.64 -13.09
N PHE A 272 -46.85 -8.72 -13.67
CA PHE A 272 -46.27 -9.81 -12.87
C PHE A 272 -45.09 -9.32 -12.02
N TRP A 273 -44.23 -8.47 -12.58
CA TRP A 273 -43.16 -7.79 -11.85
C TRP A 273 -43.71 -6.92 -10.70
N ALA A 274 -44.81 -6.21 -10.94
CA ALA A 274 -45.45 -5.34 -9.95
C ALA A 274 -46.09 -6.13 -8.79
N MET A 275 -46.45 -7.39 -9.00
CA MET A 275 -47.02 -8.26 -7.96
C MET A 275 -45.94 -8.97 -7.12
N ASP A 276 -44.73 -9.15 -7.63
CA ASP A 276 -43.66 -9.86 -6.92
C ASP A 276 -42.85 -8.93 -5.98
N THR A 277 -43.22 -8.92 -4.71
CA THR A 277 -42.58 -8.07 -3.69
C THR A 277 -41.10 -8.44 -3.44
N SER A 278 -40.75 -9.72 -3.54
CA SER A 278 -39.37 -10.21 -3.37
C SER A 278 -38.46 -9.68 -4.48
N LEU A 279 -38.91 -9.76 -5.73
CA LEU A 279 -38.19 -9.24 -6.88
C LEU A 279 -38.04 -7.72 -6.81
N GLN A 280 -39.09 -7.00 -6.40
CA GLN A 280 -39.02 -5.55 -6.22
C GLN A 280 -37.98 -5.15 -5.19
N HIS A 281 -37.94 -5.83 -4.05
CA HIS A 281 -36.93 -5.57 -3.03
C HIS A 281 -35.52 -5.86 -3.57
N ARG A 282 -35.34 -6.96 -4.30
CA ARG A 282 -34.06 -7.30 -4.94
C ARG A 282 -33.63 -6.24 -5.98
N TYR A 283 -34.57 -5.71 -6.76
CA TYR A 283 -34.31 -4.63 -7.71
C TYR A 283 -33.96 -3.31 -7.02
N GLN A 284 -34.60 -2.99 -5.90
CA GLN A 284 -34.25 -1.83 -5.08
C GLN A 284 -32.84 -1.94 -4.50
N GLN A 285 -32.43 -3.13 -4.06
CA GLN A 285 -31.06 -3.40 -3.61
C GLN A 285 -30.05 -3.17 -4.75
N LEU A 286 -30.33 -3.68 -5.96
CA LEU A 286 -29.51 -3.39 -7.14
C LEU A 286 -29.39 -1.89 -7.37
N GLY A 287 -30.52 -1.17 -7.39
CA GLY A 287 -30.55 0.28 -7.57
C GLY A 287 -29.74 1.04 -6.52
N ALA A 288 -29.78 0.62 -5.25
CA ALA A 288 -28.97 1.21 -4.19
C ALA A 288 -27.47 1.02 -4.42
N SER A 289 -27.04 -0.20 -4.78
CA SER A 289 -25.64 -0.51 -5.11
C SER A 289 -25.14 0.26 -6.33
N LEU A 290 -25.94 0.31 -7.40
CA LEU A 290 -25.59 1.06 -8.62
C LEU A 290 -25.51 2.57 -8.36
N LYS A 291 -26.41 3.14 -7.54
CA LYS A 291 -26.33 4.55 -7.13
C LYS A 291 -25.06 4.87 -6.36
N LEU A 292 -24.58 3.95 -5.51
CA LEU A 292 -23.31 4.11 -4.79
C LEU A 292 -22.12 4.12 -5.77
N LEU A 293 -22.09 3.15 -6.70
CA LEU A 293 -21.06 3.09 -7.74
C LEU A 293 -21.06 4.36 -8.59
N PHE A 294 -22.23 4.84 -8.99
CA PHE A 294 -22.36 6.07 -9.79
C PHE A 294 -21.82 7.31 -9.06
N LYS A 295 -22.10 7.46 -7.77
CA LYS A 295 -21.51 8.53 -6.94
C LYS A 295 -19.99 8.42 -6.86
N LYS A 296 -19.45 7.19 -6.74
CA LYS A 296 -18.00 6.93 -6.74
C LYS A 296 -17.38 7.31 -8.09
N THR A 297 -17.99 6.90 -9.21
CA THR A 297 -17.59 7.26 -10.56
C THR A 297 -17.49 8.78 -10.74
N HIS A 298 -18.53 9.53 -10.35
CA HIS A 298 -18.51 10.98 -10.46
C HIS A 298 -17.37 11.64 -9.69
N ARG A 299 -17.02 11.14 -8.49
CA ARG A 299 -15.89 11.66 -7.71
C ARG A 299 -14.57 11.39 -8.41
N ILE A 300 -14.38 10.19 -8.94
CA ILE A 300 -13.15 9.81 -9.66
C ILE A 300 -13.01 10.61 -10.95
N VAL A 301 -14.09 10.75 -11.73
CA VAL A 301 -14.09 11.55 -12.96
C VAL A 301 -13.73 13.01 -12.67
N ARG A 302 -14.29 13.63 -11.62
CA ARG A 302 -13.91 14.99 -11.20
C ARG A 302 -12.43 15.09 -10.83
N ARG A 303 -11.91 14.12 -10.10
CA ARG A 303 -10.48 14.07 -9.74
C ARG A 303 -9.61 13.91 -10.98
N LEU A 304 -9.99 13.04 -11.92
CA LEU A 304 -9.30 12.83 -13.19
C LEU A 304 -9.25 14.12 -14.02
N PHE A 305 -10.37 14.85 -14.13
CA PHE A 305 -10.38 16.16 -14.80
C PHE A 305 -9.46 17.18 -14.13
N ASN A 306 -9.38 17.19 -12.79
CA ASN A 306 -8.46 18.06 -12.08
C ASN A 306 -6.99 17.71 -12.36
N LEU A 307 -6.63 16.42 -12.39
CA LEU A 307 -5.30 15.96 -12.76
C LEU A 307 -4.96 16.33 -14.21
N CYS A 308 -5.93 16.19 -15.12
CA CYS A 308 -5.75 16.51 -16.53
C CYS A 308 -5.88 18.00 -16.88
N LYS A 309 -6.19 18.89 -15.92
CA LYS A 309 -6.50 20.32 -16.19
C LYS A 309 -5.43 21.04 -17.02
N ARG A 310 -4.16 20.68 -16.83
CA ARG A 310 -2.99 21.27 -17.50
C ARG A 310 -2.20 20.25 -18.32
N CYS A 311 -2.79 19.07 -18.54
CA CYS A 311 -2.19 17.98 -19.29
C CYS A 311 -2.80 17.92 -20.71
N PRO A 312 -2.01 17.74 -21.78
CA PRO A 312 -2.55 17.54 -23.13
C PRO A 312 -3.34 16.23 -23.29
N ARG A 313 -3.16 15.25 -22.37
CA ARG A 313 -3.86 13.96 -22.41
C ARG A 313 -5.35 14.13 -22.18
N GLN A 314 -6.16 13.60 -23.11
CA GLN A 314 -7.59 13.49 -22.92
C GLN A 314 -7.91 12.26 -22.04
N PRO A 315 -8.64 12.43 -20.92
CA PRO A 315 -9.02 11.31 -20.07
C PRO A 315 -10.00 10.39 -20.80
N ARG A 316 -9.77 9.09 -20.77
CA ARG A 316 -10.66 8.10 -21.40
C ARG A 316 -11.54 7.46 -20.33
N PHE A 317 -12.85 7.68 -20.43
CA PHE A 317 -13.81 7.03 -19.53
C PHE A 317 -15.12 6.72 -20.23
N ARG A 318 -15.80 5.67 -19.76
CA ARG A 318 -17.18 5.36 -20.13
C ARG A 318 -18.01 5.34 -18.87
N LEU A 319 -19.05 6.17 -18.83
CA LEU A 319 -19.98 6.16 -17.70
C LEU A 319 -20.91 4.95 -17.83
N PRO A 320 -21.11 4.17 -16.75
CA PRO A 320 -22.12 3.13 -16.75
C PRO A 320 -23.51 3.75 -16.97
N LYS A 321 -24.30 3.14 -17.85
CA LYS A 321 -25.68 3.55 -18.10
C LYS A 321 -26.62 2.76 -17.19
N GLU A 322 -27.49 3.45 -16.48
CA GLU A 322 -28.56 2.84 -15.68
C GLU A 322 -29.55 2.10 -16.59
N ARG A 323 -29.86 0.84 -16.23
CA ARG A 323 -30.84 0.01 -16.92
C ARG A 323 -32.22 0.35 -16.37
N SER A 324 -33.10 0.86 -17.24
CA SER A 324 -34.49 1.15 -16.88
C SER A 324 -35.28 -0.12 -16.58
N LEU A 325 -36.45 -0.01 -15.94
CA LEU A 325 -37.36 -1.15 -15.78
C LEU A 325 -37.78 -1.77 -17.11
N SER A 326 -38.03 -0.94 -18.13
CA SER A 326 -38.33 -1.40 -19.49
C SER A 326 -37.21 -2.26 -20.08
N TYR A 327 -35.94 -1.95 -19.79
CA TYR A 327 -34.84 -2.83 -20.20
C TYR A 327 -34.99 -4.24 -19.59
N TRP A 328 -35.36 -4.33 -18.31
CA TRP A 328 -35.50 -5.61 -17.62
C TRP A 328 -36.72 -6.41 -18.09
N TRP A 329 -37.84 -5.75 -18.38
CA TRP A 329 -39.01 -6.42 -18.95
C TRP A 329 -38.70 -6.98 -20.35
N ASN A 330 -38.02 -6.20 -21.19
CA ASN A 330 -37.59 -6.68 -22.50
C ASN A 330 -36.55 -7.80 -22.37
N ARG A 331 -35.68 -7.75 -21.33
CA ARG A 331 -34.74 -8.83 -21.03
C ARG A 331 -35.48 -10.12 -20.65
N VAL A 332 -36.55 -10.04 -19.85
CA VAL A 332 -37.42 -11.17 -19.54
C VAL A 332 -38.03 -11.75 -20.83
N GLN A 333 -38.55 -10.92 -21.73
CA GLN A 333 -39.07 -11.38 -23.02
C GLN A 333 -38.02 -12.09 -23.87
N SER A 334 -36.82 -11.54 -23.96
CA SER A 334 -35.70 -12.20 -24.64
C SER A 334 -35.38 -13.56 -24.04
N LEU A 335 -35.44 -13.70 -22.72
CA LEU A 335 -35.18 -14.98 -22.05
C LEU A 335 -36.31 -16.00 -22.26
N LEU A 336 -37.56 -15.55 -22.43
CA LEU A 336 -38.68 -16.44 -22.73
C LEU A 336 -38.68 -16.91 -24.18
N TYR A 337 -38.42 -16.01 -25.13
CA TYR A 337 -38.68 -16.25 -26.55
C TYR A 337 -37.42 -16.43 -27.41
N CYS A 338 -36.25 -16.02 -26.92
CA CYS A 338 -34.99 -16.09 -27.67
C CYS A 338 -33.97 -17.05 -27.03
N ALA A 339 -34.37 -17.88 -26.06
CA ALA A 339 -33.45 -18.79 -25.38
C ALA A 339 -32.92 -19.94 -26.27
N GLU A 340 -33.64 -20.28 -27.35
CA GLU A 340 -33.24 -21.37 -28.26
C GLU A 340 -32.12 -20.98 -29.23
N SER A 341 -31.84 -19.68 -29.43
CA SER A 341 -30.73 -19.25 -30.29
C SER A 341 -29.40 -19.29 -29.54
N THR A 342 -28.36 -19.85 -30.15
CA THR A 342 -26.99 -19.92 -29.61
C THR A 342 -26.35 -18.55 -29.33
N LEU A 343 -26.94 -17.49 -29.87
CA LEU A 343 -26.56 -16.09 -29.63
C LEU A 343 -27.65 -15.37 -28.80
N PRO A 344 -27.28 -14.55 -27.80
CA PRO A 344 -28.23 -13.79 -27.01
C PRO A 344 -28.87 -12.68 -27.86
N GLY A 345 -30.10 -12.90 -28.33
CA GLY A 345 -30.89 -11.93 -29.10
C GLY A 345 -31.74 -10.99 -28.24
N THR A 346 -32.26 -9.93 -28.86
CA THR A 346 -33.26 -9.04 -28.25
C THR A 346 -34.62 -9.33 -28.86
N PHE A 347 -35.62 -9.69 -28.05
CA PHE A 347 -36.97 -9.94 -28.57
C PHE A 347 -37.63 -8.63 -29.04
N LEU A 348 -38.15 -8.63 -30.28
CA LEU A 348 -38.94 -7.53 -30.84
C LEU A 348 -40.42 -7.91 -30.86
N GLU A 349 -41.22 -7.22 -30.06
CA GLU A 349 -42.68 -7.45 -29.99
C GLU A 349 -43.41 -7.16 -31.31
N GLN A 350 -42.89 -6.28 -32.17
CA GLN A 350 -43.58 -5.89 -33.42
C GLN A 350 -43.48 -6.98 -34.49
N SER A 351 -42.33 -7.66 -34.54
CA SER A 351 -42.00 -8.64 -35.57
C SER A 351 -41.98 -10.07 -35.03
N HIS A 352 -42.20 -10.26 -33.73
CA HIS A 352 -42.11 -11.55 -33.03
C HIS A 352 -40.82 -12.29 -33.39
N SER A 353 -39.71 -11.55 -33.44
CA SER A 353 -38.42 -12.05 -33.89
C SER A 353 -37.32 -11.75 -32.88
N CYS A 354 -36.24 -12.53 -32.95
CA CYS A 354 -35.07 -12.43 -32.09
C CYS A 354 -33.83 -12.01 -32.92
N PRO A 355 -33.73 -10.74 -33.35
CA PRO A 355 -32.49 -10.24 -33.93
C PRO A 355 -31.33 -10.31 -32.94
N CYS A 356 -30.14 -10.61 -33.45
CA CYS A 356 -28.87 -10.66 -32.72
C CYS A 356 -28.21 -9.28 -32.62
#